data_AF-A0A2V8THN0-F1
#
_entry.id   AF-A0A2V8THN0-F1
#
_cell.length_a   1.000
_cell.length_b   1.000
_cell.length_c   1.000
_cell.angle_alpha   90.00
_cell.angle_beta   90.00
_cell.angle_gamma   90.00
#
_symmetry.space_group_name_H-M   'P 1'
#
loop_
_entity.id
_entity.type
_entity.pdbx_description
1 polymer ?
#
loop_
_entity_poly.entity_id
_entity_poly.type
_entity_poly.pdbx_seq_one_letter_code
_entity_poly.pdbx_strand_id
1 'polypeptide(L)'
;MKPVGLKPRRREKFSGEWARQTTGDAICSYPPEDLVIEEYGRFLKKKAKAILSEERVRVEPFTTSILDGIDIRETIRNWHRRKIFVRQADRLAGEVGALVVIFDEDRVDRYGYLT
;
A
#
# COMPACT_ATOMS: atom_id res chain seq x y z
N MET A 1 1.74 -40.05 -2.30
CA MET A 1 2.43 -40.18 -0.99
C MET A 1 2.35 -38.83 -0.29
N LYS A 2 1.84 -38.73 0.94
CA LYS A 2 1.74 -37.43 1.66
C LYS A 2 3.14 -36.99 2.14
N PRO A 3 3.47 -35.68 2.14
CA PRO A 3 4.72 -35.19 2.71
C PRO A 3 4.78 -35.53 4.20
N VAL A 4 5.93 -36.04 4.67
CA VAL A 4 6.16 -36.41 6.08
C VAL A 4 6.21 -35.13 6.93
N GLY A 5 5.52 -35.12 8.08
CA GLY A 5 5.56 -34.03 9.07
C GLY A 5 4.39 -33.03 9.03
N LEU A 6 3.49 -33.13 8.04
CA LEU A 6 2.30 -32.27 8.00
C LEU A 6 1.19 -32.83 8.89
N LYS A 7 0.62 -31.96 9.74
CA LYS A 7 -0.59 -32.31 10.50
C LYS A 7 -1.71 -32.70 9.50
N PRO A 8 -2.50 -33.74 9.80
CA PRO A 8 -3.62 -34.11 8.94
C PRO A 8 -4.60 -32.94 8.83
N ARG A 9 -5.21 -32.76 7.65
CA ARG A 9 -6.31 -31.81 7.46
C ARG A 9 -7.38 -32.11 8.51
N ARG A 10 -7.73 -31.12 9.33
CA ARG A 10 -8.83 -31.24 10.30
C ARG A 10 -10.10 -31.64 9.55
N ARG A 11 -10.95 -32.45 10.17
CA ARG A 11 -12.27 -32.80 9.64
C ARG A 11 -13.33 -32.13 10.52
N GLU A 12 -14.49 -31.86 9.93
CA GLU A 12 -15.67 -31.47 10.68
C GLU A 12 -16.02 -32.54 11.72
N LYS A 13 -16.42 -32.11 12.92
CA LYS A 13 -16.94 -32.97 13.99
C LYS A 13 -18.34 -33.50 13.65
N PHE A 14 -19.15 -32.68 12.98
CA PHE A 14 -20.49 -33.02 12.50
C PHE A 14 -20.76 -32.32 11.16
N SER A 15 -21.63 -32.91 10.33
CA SER A 15 -21.93 -32.39 9.00
C SER A 15 -22.41 -30.93 9.06
N GLY A 16 -21.71 -30.04 8.35
CA GLY A 16 -22.05 -28.62 8.25
C GLY A 16 -21.50 -27.77 9.39
N GLU A 17 -20.61 -28.28 10.24
CA GLU A 17 -19.96 -27.50 11.32
C GLU A 17 -19.23 -26.26 10.78
N TRP A 18 -18.49 -26.40 9.69
CA TRP A 18 -17.72 -25.28 9.12
C TRP A 18 -18.60 -24.28 8.37
N ALA A 19 -19.65 -24.77 7.70
CA ALA A 19 -20.60 -23.93 6.98
C ALA A 19 -21.47 -23.06 7.91
N ARG A 20 -21.59 -23.40 9.20
CA ARG A 20 -22.30 -22.56 10.19
C ARG A 20 -21.57 -21.24 10.51
N GLN A 21 -20.27 -21.17 10.26
CA GLN A 21 -19.45 -19.98 10.54
C GLN A 21 -19.39 -19.00 9.36
N THR A 22 -19.92 -19.38 8.18
CA THR A 22 -20.02 -18.51 7.01
C THR A 22 -21.37 -17.81 7.02
N THR A 23 -21.56 -16.89 7.96
CA THR A 23 -22.82 -16.15 8.17
C THR A 23 -22.91 -14.87 7.31
N GLY A 24 -22.07 -14.75 6.27
CA GLY A 24 -21.91 -13.53 5.45
C GLY A 24 -20.64 -12.74 5.80
N ASP A 25 -20.14 -12.84 7.04
CA ASP A 25 -18.92 -12.14 7.48
C ASP A 25 -17.61 -12.83 7.06
N ALA A 26 -17.71 -14.07 6.56
CA ALA A 26 -16.58 -14.84 6.09
C ALA A 26 -16.77 -15.17 4.61
N ILE A 27 -16.06 -14.41 3.77
CA ILE A 27 -15.91 -14.70 2.35
C ILE A 27 -14.92 -15.85 2.16
N CYS A 28 -15.33 -16.87 1.42
CA CYS A 28 -14.39 -17.80 0.81
C CYS A 28 -13.59 -17.02 -0.23
N SER A 29 -12.26 -17.10 -0.19
CA SER A 29 -11.39 -16.55 -1.21
C SER A 29 -11.83 -17.00 -2.60
N TYR A 30 -12.19 -16.05 -3.47
CA TYR A 30 -12.40 -16.31 -4.89
C TYR A 30 -11.07 -15.98 -5.60
N PRO A 31 -10.31 -16.99 -6.08
CA PRO A 31 -8.92 -16.76 -6.50
C PRO A 31 -8.72 -15.65 -7.54
N PRO A 32 -9.61 -15.46 -8.54
CA PRO A 32 -9.50 -14.34 -9.46
C PRO A 32 -9.65 -12.96 -8.79
N GLU A 33 -10.55 -12.83 -7.82
CA GLU A 33 -10.77 -11.58 -7.08
C GLU A 33 -9.62 -11.31 -6.10
N ASP A 34 -9.12 -12.35 -5.42
CA ASP A 34 -7.97 -12.23 -4.53
C ASP A 34 -6.74 -11.67 -5.26
N LEU A 35 -6.48 -12.13 -6.49
CA LEU A 35 -5.37 -11.61 -7.32
C LEU A 35 -5.52 -10.10 -7.56
N VAL A 36 -6.73 -9.63 -7.85
CA VAL A 36 -7.02 -8.21 -8.07
C VAL A 36 -6.83 -7.42 -6.78
N ILE A 37 -7.35 -7.92 -5.65
CA ILE A 37 -7.22 -7.27 -4.33
C ILE A 37 -5.75 -7.21 -3.90
N GLU A 38 -5.00 -8.29 -4.05
CA GLU A 38 -3.58 -8.34 -3.70
C GLU A 38 -2.72 -7.44 -4.59
N GLU A 39 -3.01 -7.41 -5.89
CA GLU A 39 -2.31 -6.52 -6.82
C GLU A 39 -2.61 -5.05 -6.52
N TYR A 40 -3.88 -4.73 -6.22
CA TYR A 40 -4.27 -3.41 -5.75
C TYR A 40 -3.54 -3.03 -4.44
N GLY A 41 -3.49 -3.95 -3.47
CA GLY A 41 -2.74 -3.75 -2.22
C GLY A 41 -1.25 -3.50 -2.48
N ARG A 42 -0.63 -4.23 -3.40
CA ARG A 42 0.78 -4.04 -3.81
C ARG A 42 1.00 -2.68 -4.45
N PHE A 43 0.08 -2.26 -5.32
CA PHE A 43 0.09 -0.94 -5.93
C PHE A 43 0.00 0.17 -4.87
N LEU A 44 -0.94 0.07 -3.92
CA LEU A 44 -1.10 1.04 -2.85
C LEU A 44 0.16 1.14 -1.96
N LYS A 45 0.79 0.01 -1.62
CA LYS A 45 2.05 0.01 -0.85
C LYS A 45 3.17 0.76 -1.59
N LYS A 46 3.32 0.55 -2.90
CA LYS A 46 4.30 1.27 -3.73
C LYS A 46 4.01 2.77 -3.76
N LYS A 47 2.74 3.15 -3.95
CA LYS A 47 2.31 4.55 -3.99
C LYS A 47 2.54 5.25 -2.65
N ALA A 48 2.16 4.62 -1.54
CA ALA A 48 2.38 5.15 -0.19
C ALA A 48 3.87 5.38 0.09
N LYS A 49 4.73 4.43 -0.31
CA LYS A 49 6.19 4.59 -0.19
C LYS A 49 6.71 5.79 -0.97
N ALA A 50 6.22 6.02 -2.19
CA ALA A 50 6.60 7.17 -2.99
C ALA A 50 6.19 8.50 -2.31
N ILE A 51 4.95 8.60 -1.82
CA ILE A 51 4.44 9.79 -1.14
C ILE A 51 5.27 10.09 0.13
N LEU A 52 5.52 9.08 0.97
CA LEU A 52 6.34 9.25 2.17
C LEU A 52 7.79 9.66 1.85
N SER A 53 8.31 9.23 0.69
CA SER A 53 9.63 9.65 0.22
C SER A 53 9.65 11.09 -0.27
N GLU A 54 8.56 11.58 -0.87
CA GLU A 54 8.43 12.97 -1.31
C GLU A 54 8.31 13.95 -0.13
N GLU A 55 7.63 13.56 0.95
CA GLU A 55 7.51 14.40 2.16
C GLU A 55 8.87 14.66 2.83
N ARG A 56 9.87 13.81 2.60
CA ARG A 56 11.22 13.95 3.16
C ARG A 56 12.22 14.64 2.23
N VAL A 57 11.73 15.34 1.21
CA VAL A 57 12.58 16.15 0.35
C VAL A 57 12.92 17.45 1.06
N ARG A 58 14.21 17.67 1.33
CA ARG A 58 14.74 18.95 1.80
C ARG A 58 15.28 19.74 0.64
N VAL A 59 15.15 21.07 0.71
CA VAL A 59 15.66 21.97 -0.32
C VAL A 59 16.60 22.97 0.32
N GLU A 60 17.78 23.13 -0.26
CA GLU A 60 18.80 24.06 0.23
C GLU A 60 19.47 24.83 -0.92
N PRO A 61 20.07 26.01 -0.64
CA PRO A 61 20.83 26.73 -1.65
C PRO A 61 22.04 25.93 -2.11
N PHE A 62 22.27 25.92 -3.43
CA PHE A 62 23.45 25.32 -4.03
C PHE A 62 24.73 25.96 -3.46
N THR A 63 25.66 25.10 -3.03
CA THR A 63 26.98 25.49 -2.54
C THR A 63 28.05 24.83 -3.39
N THR A 64 28.38 23.58 -3.11
CA THR A 64 29.42 22.80 -3.80
C THR A 64 28.91 21.48 -4.39
N SER A 65 27.73 21.03 -3.98
CA SER A 65 27.13 19.76 -4.40
C SER A 65 25.74 19.97 -5.00
N ILE A 66 25.40 19.14 -5.99
CA ILE A 66 24.07 19.09 -6.61
C ILE A 66 23.10 18.22 -5.80
N LEU A 67 23.59 17.50 -4.77
CA LEU A 67 22.81 16.53 -3.99
C LEU A 67 22.08 15.54 -4.92
N ASP A 68 20.75 15.41 -4.80
CA ASP A 68 19.93 14.55 -5.65
C ASP A 68 19.38 15.28 -6.89
N GLY A 69 19.70 16.56 -7.08
CA GLY A 69 19.33 17.35 -8.26
C GLY A 69 18.96 18.79 -7.97
N ILE A 70 18.82 19.58 -9.04
CA ILE A 70 18.36 20.97 -8.98
C ILE A 70 16.84 20.99 -8.78
N ASP A 71 16.38 21.77 -7.80
CA ASP A 71 14.97 22.10 -7.65
C ASP A 71 14.63 23.31 -8.52
N ILE A 72 14.14 23.04 -9.74
CA ILE A 72 13.77 24.08 -10.70
C ILE A 72 12.64 24.95 -10.15
N ARG A 73 11.67 24.37 -9.45
CA ARG A 73 10.50 25.09 -8.93
C ARG A 73 10.93 26.08 -7.85
N GLU A 74 11.77 25.64 -6.90
CA GLU A 74 12.27 26.51 -5.84
C GLU A 74 13.25 27.56 -6.36
N THR A 75 14.06 27.19 -7.37
CA THR A 75 14.97 28.12 -8.06
C THR A 75 14.20 29.24 -8.77
N ILE A 76 13.13 28.91 -9.52
CA ILE A 76 12.29 29.93 -10.18
C ILE A 76 11.54 30.78 -9.15
N ARG A 77 10.99 30.16 -8.09
CA ARG A 77 10.31 30.88 -6.99
C ARG A 77 11.22 31.92 -6.34
N ASN A 78 12.50 31.62 -6.20
CA ASN A 78 13.51 32.49 -5.61
C ASN A 78 14.42 33.16 -6.64
N TRP A 79 13.98 33.31 -7.89
CA TRP A 79 14.82 33.83 -8.98
C TRP A 79 15.43 35.20 -8.67
N HIS A 80 14.68 36.04 -7.95
CA HIS A 80 15.11 37.35 -7.46
C HIS A 80 16.39 37.30 -6.59
N ARG A 81 16.67 36.16 -5.93
CA ARG A 81 17.86 35.97 -5.09
C ARG A 81 19.09 35.57 -5.88
N ARG A 82 18.95 35.25 -7.18
CA ARG A 82 20.02 34.73 -8.06
C ARG A 82 20.78 33.54 -7.44
N LYS A 83 20.06 32.69 -6.71
CA LYS A 83 20.58 31.44 -6.12
C LYS A 83 19.89 30.25 -6.76
N ILE A 84 20.67 29.21 -7.02
CA ILE A 84 20.15 27.90 -7.43
C ILE A 84 19.81 27.14 -6.15
N PHE A 85 18.72 26.38 -6.18
CA PHE A 85 18.32 25.50 -5.09
C PHE A 85 18.47 24.05 -5.53
N VAL A 86 18.96 23.22 -4.62
CA VAL A 86 19.15 21.78 -4.80
C VAL A 86 18.28 21.03 -3.79
N ARG A 87 17.87 19.82 -4.17
CA ARG A 87 17.05 18.96 -3.33
C ARG A 87 17.85 17.76 -2.84
N GLN A 88 17.54 17.35 -1.62
CA GLN A 88 18.01 16.11 -1.02
C GLN A 88 16.80 15.28 -0.61
N ALA A 89 16.68 14.08 -1.17
CA ALA A 89 15.67 13.12 -0.81
C ALA A 89 16.28 12.12 0.19
N ASP A 90 15.86 12.19 1.46
CA ASP A 90 16.25 11.18 2.42
C ASP A 90 15.64 9.84 2.02
N ARG A 91 16.50 8.85 1.71
CA ARG A 91 16.04 7.51 1.39
C ARG A 91 15.34 6.92 2.61
N LEU A 92 14.06 6.57 2.46
CA LEU A 92 13.32 5.88 3.50
C LEU A 92 13.89 4.47 3.69
N ALA A 93 14.53 4.22 4.83
CA ALA A 93 14.95 2.88 5.22
C ALA A 93 13.71 2.11 5.72
N GLY A 94 13.08 1.33 4.84
CA GLY A 94 11.97 0.45 5.20
C GLY A 94 10.97 0.17 4.08
N GLU A 95 10.14 -0.84 4.30
CA GLU A 95 8.97 -1.17 3.50
C GLU A 95 7.68 -0.83 4.25
N VAL A 96 6.57 -0.71 3.52
CA VAL A 96 5.25 -0.51 4.13
C VAL A 96 4.78 -1.81 4.80
N GLY A 97 4.79 -1.83 6.14
CA GLY A 97 4.40 -3.00 6.94
C GLY A 97 2.91 -3.32 6.87
N ALA A 98 2.06 -2.32 7.05
CA ALA A 98 0.60 -2.45 6.98
C ALA A 98 -0.01 -1.30 6.18
N LEU A 99 -1.15 -1.56 5.56
CA LEU A 99 -1.94 -0.59 4.81
C LEU A 99 -3.41 -0.75 5.23
N VAL A 100 -4.02 0.34 5.67
CA VAL A 100 -5.43 0.40 6.06
C VAL A 100 -6.17 1.20 5.00
N VAL A 101 -7.15 0.57 4.35
CA VAL A 101 -8.05 1.23 3.39
C VAL A 101 -9.39 1.39 4.07
N ILE A 102 -9.85 2.64 4.19
CA ILE A 102 -11.16 2.96 4.75
C ILE A 102 -12.07 3.27 3.58
N PHE A 103 -13.11 2.48 3.42
CA PHE A 103 -14.18 2.72 2.45
C PHE A 103 -15.33 3.41 3.18
N ASP A 104 -16.01 4.31 2.48
CA ASP A 104 -17.27 4.87 2.97
C ASP A 104 -18.38 3.81 2.87
N GLU A 105 -19.36 3.88 3.78
CA GLU A 105 -20.51 2.99 3.73
C GLU A 105 -21.31 3.24 2.45
N ASP A 106 -21.61 2.17 1.71
CA ASP A 106 -22.46 2.29 0.53
C ASP A 106 -23.94 2.34 0.92
N ARG A 107 -24.39 3.53 1.32
CA ARG A 107 -25.77 3.79 1.79
C ARG A 107 -26.88 3.44 0.79
N VAL A 108 -26.53 3.26 -0.48
CA VAL A 108 -27.48 3.03 -1.58
C VAL A 108 -27.41 1.58 -2.07
N ASP A 109 -26.57 0.74 -1.45
CA ASP A 109 -26.40 -0.67 -1.81
C ASP A 109 -26.24 -0.87 -3.33
N ARG A 110 -25.35 -0.07 -3.94
CA ARG A 110 -25.07 -0.11 -5.39
C ARG A 110 -24.41 -1.41 -5.82
N TYR A 111 -23.92 -2.17 -4.86
CA TYR A 111 -23.09 -3.34 -5.03
C TYR A 111 -23.74 -4.55 -4.33
N GLY A 112 -24.76 -5.12 -4.98
CA GLY A 112 -25.59 -6.22 -4.44
C GLY A 112 -24.90 -7.60 -4.34
N TYR A 113 -23.58 -7.64 -4.14
CA TYR A 113 -22.84 -8.89 -3.89
C TYR A 113 -22.67 -9.20 -2.40
N LEU A 114 -23.25 -8.38 -1.50
CA LEU A 114 -23.17 -8.55 -0.04
C LEU A 114 -24.30 -9.41 0.58
N THR A 115 -25.05 -10.17 -0.23
CA THR A 115 -26.11 -11.10 0.24
C THR A 115 -25.69 -12.56 0.22
#